data_AF-A0A7J0HC83-F1
#
_entry.id   AF-A0A7J0HC83-F1
#
_cell.length_a   1.000
_cell.length_b   1.000
_cell.length_c   1.000
_cell.angle_alpha   90.00
_cell.angle_beta   90.00
_cell.angle_gamma   90.00
#
_symmetry.space_group_name_H-M   'P 1'
#
loop_
_entity.id
_entity.type
_entity.pdbx_description
1 polymer ?
#
loop_
_entity_poly.entity_id
_entity_poly.type
_entity_poly.pdbx_seq_one_letter_code
_entity_poly.pdbx_strand_id
1 'polypeptide(L)'
;MCVLGFVKTRQKTGLEKKTIKGYARRVSRDNDDIKYECDFVVPEDFGEIGAILVENEHHKEMYLNNITLDGLQDGTLIVNCNSWVASKSDNPEKRVFFTDKSYLPSQTPNGLKRLREKDLVENRGNGQGERKTYDRIYDYDMYNDLGNPDSDIELKRPVLGGKEHPYPRRCRTGRARTKKDPLSESRSGNFYTAIVDENLGFPYFTRIDSLFNEGVNVPELKNNSGFLRNLLPRIIKFFDDAQDYLLQFETPAMYERDKFSWFKDEEFSRQTLAGINPYSIQLVKEWPLKSQLDPKIYGPPESAITAELVETEIKGFMTVEEQSREIKGTTLYGSRTLFFLTPTGTLRPLAIELTRPPMDGKPQWNQVFTPCWDATGMWLWRLAKIHVLAHDSGYHQLVSHWLRTHCATEPYIIASHRQLSAMHPIFRLLHPHFRYTMEINSLARSALINADGIIETSFSPDKYSMELSSVAYDLQWRFDHEALPADLISRGMAVEDPTAPHGLKLTIEDYPFANDGLILWDAIKQWVTDYVNHYYPDASLVESDHELQKWWTEIRTVGHGDKKDEPWWPKLKSPEDLIGILTTMIWVASGHHSAVNFGQYDFAGYFPNRPTIAKKQNAHRRPI
;
A
#
# COMPACT_ATOMS: atom_id res chain seq x y z
N MET A 1 -7.74 33.13 -21.36
CA MET A 1 -7.11 34.05 -20.38
C MET A 1 -7.18 33.40 -19.01
N CYS A 2 -6.40 33.88 -18.04
CA CYS A 2 -6.60 33.51 -16.63
C CYS A 2 -7.02 34.77 -15.84
N VAL A 3 -8.04 34.66 -14.99
CA VAL A 3 -8.45 35.75 -14.09
C VAL A 3 -7.92 35.46 -12.69
N LEU A 4 -7.02 36.32 -12.22
CA LEU A 4 -6.47 36.25 -10.86
C LEU A 4 -7.31 37.12 -9.92
N GLY A 5 -7.48 36.69 -8.66
CA GLY A 5 -8.29 37.38 -7.66
C GLY A 5 -7.68 37.33 -6.25
N PHE A 6 -7.16 38.46 -5.76
CA PHE A 6 -6.40 38.50 -4.49
C PHE A 6 -7.29 38.71 -3.26
N VAL A 7 -6.95 38.02 -2.15
CA VAL A 7 -7.69 38.12 -0.87
C VAL A 7 -6.76 38.51 0.28
N LYS A 8 -7.13 39.60 0.98
CA LYS A 8 -6.41 40.24 2.08
C LYS A 8 -6.58 39.49 3.41
N THR A 9 -5.50 39.44 4.21
CA THR A 9 -5.60 39.22 5.66
C THR A 9 -5.90 40.54 6.42
N ARG A 10 -6.92 40.57 7.29
CA ARG A 10 -7.24 41.78 8.11
C ARG A 10 -7.57 41.42 9.55
N GLN A 11 -6.63 41.68 10.46
CA GLN A 11 -6.79 41.41 11.90
C GLN A 11 -7.93 42.21 12.55
N LYS A 12 -8.05 43.52 12.22
CA LYS A 12 -8.83 44.47 13.05
C LYS A 12 -10.34 44.63 12.76
N THR A 13 -10.92 44.08 11.69
CA THR A 13 -12.35 44.37 11.34
C THR A 13 -13.21 43.22 10.81
N GLY A 14 -12.71 41.98 10.76
CA GLY A 14 -13.46 40.79 10.33
C GLY A 14 -13.85 40.69 8.83
N LEU A 15 -14.19 41.80 8.18
CA LEU A 15 -14.66 41.87 6.79
C LEU A 15 -13.55 41.64 5.75
N GLU A 16 -13.83 40.80 4.75
CA GLU A 16 -13.04 40.69 3.53
C GLU A 16 -13.07 41.99 2.72
N LYS A 17 -11.94 42.34 2.09
CA LYS A 17 -11.90 43.41 1.09
C LYS A 17 -12.37 42.88 -0.27
N LYS A 18 -12.96 43.77 -1.07
CA LYS A 18 -13.32 43.52 -2.47
C LYS A 18 -12.09 42.99 -3.24
N THR A 19 -12.24 41.81 -3.84
CA THR A 19 -11.19 41.13 -4.61
C THR A 19 -10.66 42.02 -5.74
N ILE A 20 -9.34 42.24 -5.75
CA ILE A 20 -8.63 42.89 -6.86
C ILE A 20 -8.47 41.85 -7.97
N LYS A 21 -8.73 42.22 -9.23
CA LYS A 21 -8.71 41.32 -10.38
C LYS A 21 -7.67 41.71 -11.41
N GLY A 22 -6.92 40.73 -11.89
CA GLY A 22 -6.03 40.84 -13.06
C GLY A 22 -6.44 39.86 -14.17
N TYR A 23 -6.21 40.22 -15.44
CA TYR A 23 -6.52 39.38 -16.61
C TYR A 23 -5.22 38.96 -17.30
N ALA A 24 -4.66 37.82 -16.87
CA ALA A 24 -3.38 37.33 -17.33
C ALA A 24 -3.42 36.88 -18.80
N ARG A 25 -2.46 37.37 -19.59
CA ARG A 25 -2.28 37.09 -21.01
C ARG A 25 -0.99 36.30 -21.20
N ARG A 26 -0.98 35.36 -22.14
CA ARG A 26 0.23 34.60 -22.49
C ARG A 26 1.27 35.55 -23.08
N VAL A 27 2.48 35.53 -22.54
CA VAL A 27 3.61 36.36 -23.01
C VAL A 27 4.71 35.53 -23.68
N SER A 28 4.92 34.29 -23.23
CA SER A 28 5.97 33.41 -23.77
C SER A 28 5.54 31.93 -23.77
N ARG A 29 6.43 31.07 -24.23
CA ARG A 29 6.48 29.63 -23.96
C ARG A 29 7.96 29.24 -23.97
N ASP A 30 8.36 28.45 -22.98
CA ASP A 30 9.69 27.84 -22.92
C ASP A 30 9.49 26.33 -22.73
N ASN A 31 9.98 25.55 -23.69
CA ASN A 31 9.67 24.12 -23.82
C ASN A 31 8.16 23.84 -23.68
N ASP A 32 7.69 23.24 -22.59
CA ASP A 32 6.27 23.01 -22.32
C ASP A 32 5.63 23.98 -21.32
N ASP A 33 6.42 24.80 -20.62
CA ASP A 33 5.91 25.84 -19.73
C ASP A 33 5.41 27.07 -20.52
N ILE A 34 4.28 27.63 -20.10
CA ILE A 34 3.64 28.79 -20.74
C ILE A 34 3.45 29.90 -19.72
N LYS A 35 4.23 30.99 -19.84
CA LYS A 35 4.11 32.15 -18.94
C LYS A 35 2.91 33.03 -19.32
N TYR A 36 2.12 33.37 -18.31
CA TYR A 36 1.04 34.36 -18.38
C TYR A 36 1.33 35.52 -17.41
N GLU A 37 1.09 36.76 -17.82
CA GLU A 37 1.36 37.97 -17.03
C GLU A 37 0.18 38.94 -17.07
N CYS A 38 -0.01 39.71 -16.00
CA CYS A 38 -0.80 40.94 -15.97
C CYS A 38 -0.45 41.83 -14.77
N ASP A 39 -0.46 43.14 -15.01
CA ASP A 39 -0.35 44.16 -13.96
C ASP A 39 -1.70 44.46 -13.31
N PHE A 40 -1.68 44.84 -12.04
CA PHE A 40 -2.85 45.29 -11.28
C PHE A 40 -2.40 46.17 -10.10
N VAL A 41 -3.20 47.18 -9.75
CA VAL A 41 -2.88 48.10 -8.65
C VAL A 41 -3.38 47.53 -7.33
N VAL A 42 -2.46 47.25 -6.41
CA VAL A 42 -2.76 46.89 -5.01
C VAL A 42 -2.62 48.14 -4.14
N PRO A 43 -3.68 48.62 -3.46
CA PRO A 43 -3.56 49.71 -2.50
C PRO A 43 -2.65 49.32 -1.33
N GLU A 44 -1.85 50.25 -0.79
CA GLU A 44 -0.97 49.99 0.36
C GLU A 44 -1.74 49.41 1.57
N ASP A 45 -2.96 49.92 1.82
CA ASP A 45 -3.82 49.43 2.91
C ASP A 45 -4.45 48.03 2.63
N PHE A 46 -4.13 47.41 1.49
CA PHE A 46 -4.46 46.01 1.18
C PHE A 46 -3.60 45.02 1.97
N GLY A 47 -2.36 45.35 2.35
CA GLY A 47 -1.49 44.50 3.18
C GLY A 47 -1.33 43.06 2.67
N GLU A 48 -0.98 42.13 3.56
CA GLU A 48 -0.55 40.78 3.16
C GLU A 48 -1.65 39.97 2.41
N ILE A 49 -1.27 39.48 1.23
CA ILE A 49 -2.03 38.58 0.37
C ILE A 49 -1.95 37.17 0.96
N GLY A 50 -3.06 36.62 1.42
CA GLY A 50 -3.09 35.28 2.00
C GLY A 50 -3.48 34.16 1.02
N ALA A 51 -4.25 34.50 -0.01
CA ALA A 51 -4.72 33.58 -1.03
C ALA A 51 -4.97 34.27 -2.39
N ILE A 52 -4.92 33.48 -3.46
CA ILE A 52 -5.17 33.86 -4.84
C ILE A 52 -6.28 32.96 -5.39
N LEU A 53 -7.33 33.56 -5.96
CA LEU A 53 -8.39 32.89 -6.70
C LEU A 53 -8.03 32.87 -8.19
N VAL A 54 -8.27 31.74 -8.85
CA VAL A 54 -7.94 31.48 -10.26
C VAL A 54 -9.19 31.04 -11.00
N GLU A 55 -9.46 31.68 -12.15
CA GLU A 55 -10.49 31.30 -13.11
C GLU A 55 -9.85 31.09 -14.49
N ASN A 56 -10.05 29.91 -15.09
CA ASN A 56 -9.49 29.54 -16.38
C ASN A 56 -10.52 29.78 -17.50
N GLU A 57 -10.32 30.85 -18.29
CA GLU A 57 -11.16 31.23 -19.44
C GLU A 57 -10.72 30.52 -20.74
N HIS A 58 -10.08 29.35 -20.67
CA HIS A 58 -9.81 28.47 -21.81
C HIS A 58 -10.76 27.28 -21.79
N HIS A 59 -11.20 26.80 -22.96
CA HIS A 59 -12.09 25.63 -23.11
C HIS A 59 -11.42 24.28 -22.83
N LYS A 60 -10.29 24.26 -22.12
CA LYS A 60 -9.58 23.07 -21.65
C LYS A 60 -8.95 23.39 -20.30
N GLU A 61 -8.79 22.36 -19.48
CA GLU A 61 -7.99 22.41 -18.27
C GLU A 61 -6.53 22.82 -18.53
N MET A 62 -5.89 23.42 -17.53
CA MET A 62 -4.47 23.79 -17.57
C MET A 62 -3.78 23.38 -16.27
N TYR A 63 -2.56 22.85 -16.34
CA TYR A 63 -1.75 22.62 -15.14
C TYR A 63 -1.12 23.94 -14.71
N LEU A 64 -1.41 24.39 -13.48
CA LEU A 64 -0.83 25.58 -12.90
C LEU A 64 0.30 25.18 -11.95
N ASN A 65 1.54 25.42 -12.39
CA ASN A 65 2.76 25.14 -11.63
C ASN A 65 2.86 26.08 -10.41
N ASN A 66 2.97 27.39 -10.64
CA ASN A 66 3.07 28.41 -9.58
C ASN A 66 2.48 29.75 -10.04
N ILE A 67 2.33 30.69 -9.10
CA ILE A 67 2.03 32.11 -9.35
C ILE A 67 3.10 32.94 -8.64
N THR A 68 3.76 33.83 -9.38
CA THR A 68 4.74 34.79 -8.85
C THR A 68 4.15 36.20 -8.87
N LEU A 69 4.24 36.92 -7.74
CA LEU A 69 3.81 38.30 -7.58
C LEU A 69 5.02 39.17 -7.21
N ASP A 70 5.49 39.97 -8.16
CA ASP A 70 6.55 40.95 -7.96
C ASP A 70 5.99 42.32 -7.54
N GLY A 71 6.85 43.18 -6.99
CA GLY A 71 6.49 44.58 -6.65
C GLY A 71 5.71 44.78 -5.35
N LEU A 72 5.61 43.77 -4.48
CA LEU A 72 5.10 43.94 -3.11
C LEU A 72 6.17 44.60 -2.21
N GLN A 73 5.74 45.27 -1.13
CA GLN A 73 6.65 45.94 -0.18
C GLN A 73 7.62 44.96 0.50
N ASP A 74 7.19 43.71 0.72
CA ASP A 74 7.99 42.64 1.35
C ASP A 74 8.81 41.81 0.33
N GLY A 75 8.84 42.21 -0.95
CA GLY A 75 9.54 41.51 -2.04
C GLY A 75 8.64 40.56 -2.85
N THR A 76 9.25 39.66 -3.62
CA THR A 76 8.54 38.71 -4.49
C THR A 76 7.84 37.61 -3.69
N LEU A 77 6.53 37.45 -3.89
CA LEU A 77 5.75 36.34 -3.31
C LEU A 77 5.53 35.26 -4.37
N ILE A 78 5.99 34.04 -4.09
CA ILE A 78 5.71 32.84 -4.89
C ILE A 78 4.64 32.01 -4.19
N VAL A 79 3.65 31.54 -4.94
CA VAL A 79 2.63 30.59 -4.49
C VAL A 79 2.74 29.32 -5.32
N ASN A 80 3.11 28.21 -4.67
CA ASN A 80 3.26 26.91 -5.31
C ASN A 80 1.88 26.26 -5.51
N CYS A 81 1.44 26.11 -6.75
CA CYS A 81 0.07 25.69 -7.09
C CYS A 81 -0.03 24.20 -7.40
N ASN A 82 0.90 23.69 -8.23
CA ASN A 82 1.07 22.28 -8.64
C ASN A 82 -0.24 21.51 -8.94
N SER A 83 -1.23 22.17 -9.57
CA SER A 83 -2.60 21.64 -9.70
C SER A 83 -3.24 21.94 -11.05
N TRP A 84 -3.98 20.98 -11.59
CA TRP A 84 -4.86 21.18 -12.74
C TRP A 84 -6.00 22.14 -12.38
N VAL A 85 -6.25 23.13 -13.23
CA VAL A 85 -7.36 24.09 -13.14
C VAL A 85 -8.29 23.84 -14.32
N ALA A 86 -9.47 23.29 -14.02
CA ALA A 86 -10.53 23.00 -14.97
C ALA A 86 -10.93 24.22 -15.79
N SER A 87 -11.46 24.01 -17.00
CA SER A 87 -12.12 25.06 -17.78
C SER A 87 -13.34 25.59 -17.03
N LYS A 88 -13.54 26.91 -17.05
CA LYS A 88 -14.75 27.58 -16.50
C LYS A 88 -16.06 27.07 -17.12
N SER A 89 -16.01 26.49 -18.32
CA SER A 89 -17.16 25.84 -18.96
C SER A 89 -17.51 24.49 -18.35
N ASP A 90 -16.53 23.80 -17.75
CA ASP A 90 -16.71 22.49 -17.11
C ASP A 90 -16.99 22.64 -15.61
N ASN A 91 -16.27 23.55 -14.95
CA ASN A 91 -16.51 23.94 -13.56
C ASN A 91 -16.40 25.47 -13.40
N PRO A 92 -17.50 26.18 -13.11
CA PRO A 92 -17.50 27.64 -12.97
C PRO A 92 -16.92 28.15 -11.64
N GLU A 93 -16.61 27.27 -10.69
CA GLU A 93 -16.07 27.67 -9.38
C GLU A 93 -14.57 27.98 -9.39
N LYS A 94 -14.19 28.95 -8.56
CA LYS A 94 -12.85 29.54 -8.59
C LYS A 94 -11.88 28.78 -7.70
N ARG A 95 -10.83 28.26 -8.33
CA ARG A 95 -9.78 27.53 -7.66
C ARG A 95 -8.98 28.47 -6.77
N VAL A 96 -9.01 28.19 -5.46
CA VAL A 96 -8.22 28.92 -4.47
C VAL A 96 -6.85 28.27 -4.30
N PHE A 97 -5.82 29.11 -4.22
CA PHE A 97 -4.47 28.73 -3.84
C PHE A 97 -4.05 29.61 -2.66
N PHE A 98 -3.56 28.98 -1.60
CA PHE A 98 -3.09 29.67 -0.38
C PHE A 98 -1.58 29.87 -0.43
N THR A 99 -1.09 30.93 0.21
CA THR A 99 0.35 31.12 0.43
C THR A 99 0.96 29.99 1.26
N ASP A 100 2.29 29.84 1.22
CA ASP A 100 3.01 28.76 1.91
C ASP A 100 3.12 28.90 3.45
N LYS A 101 2.37 29.85 4.05
CA LYS A 101 2.20 29.96 5.50
C LYS A 101 1.21 28.92 6.02
N SER A 102 1.64 28.17 7.03
CA SER A 102 0.78 27.26 7.81
C SER A 102 -0.07 28.02 8.84
N TYR A 103 -1.28 27.55 9.09
CA TYR A 103 -2.15 28.03 10.16
C TYR A 103 -2.98 26.89 10.76
N LEU A 104 -3.07 26.83 12.09
CA LEU A 104 -4.17 26.12 12.76
C LEU A 104 -5.53 26.79 12.45
N PRO A 105 -6.67 26.10 12.59
CA PRO A 105 -7.99 26.73 12.38
C PRO A 105 -8.22 27.94 13.29
N SER A 106 -7.74 27.87 14.54
CA SER A 106 -7.76 28.96 15.53
C SER A 106 -6.93 30.19 15.11
N GLN A 107 -5.77 29.94 14.49
CA GLN A 107 -4.80 30.95 14.03
C GLN A 107 -5.16 31.55 12.66
N THR A 108 -6.08 30.95 11.91
CA THR A 108 -6.37 31.33 10.52
C THR A 108 -6.80 32.80 10.43
N PRO A 109 -6.14 33.64 9.61
CA PRO A 109 -6.51 35.04 9.46
C PRO A 109 -7.97 35.22 9.03
N ASN A 110 -8.69 36.19 9.62
CA ASN A 110 -10.14 36.32 9.44
C ASN A 110 -10.59 36.37 7.96
N GLY A 111 -9.84 37.06 7.09
CA GLY A 111 -10.12 37.14 5.65
C GLY A 111 -9.88 35.86 4.85
N LEU A 112 -9.32 34.81 5.47
CA LEU A 112 -9.11 33.49 4.87
C LEU A 112 -10.07 32.43 5.42
N LYS A 113 -10.77 32.67 6.55
CA LYS A 113 -11.63 31.67 7.20
C LYS A 113 -12.73 31.13 6.27
N ARG A 114 -13.42 32.00 5.54
CA ARG A 114 -14.44 31.59 4.55
C ARG A 114 -13.85 30.80 3.38
N LEU A 115 -12.62 31.09 2.95
CA LEU A 115 -11.94 30.34 1.90
C LEU A 115 -11.49 28.96 2.40
N ARG A 116 -10.97 28.89 3.63
CA ARG A 116 -10.59 27.65 4.32
C ARG A 116 -11.76 26.69 4.41
N GLU A 117 -12.90 27.20 4.87
CA GLU A 117 -14.15 26.43 4.96
C GLU A 117 -14.69 26.05 3.58
N LYS A 118 -14.69 26.98 2.60
CA LYS A 118 -15.20 26.70 1.25
C LYS A 118 -14.41 25.60 0.53
N ASP A 119 -13.07 25.65 0.50
CA ASP A 119 -12.28 24.60 -0.18
C ASP A 119 -12.50 23.23 0.47
N LEU A 120 -12.65 23.16 1.80
CA LEU A 120 -12.99 21.90 2.48
C LEU A 120 -14.42 21.41 2.20
N VAL A 121 -15.39 22.31 1.96
CA VAL A 121 -16.73 21.92 1.49
C VAL A 121 -16.66 21.40 0.04
N GLU A 122 -15.91 22.07 -0.84
CA GLU A 122 -15.69 21.61 -2.22
C GLU A 122 -14.98 20.26 -2.27
N ASN A 123 -13.93 20.06 -1.47
CA ASN A 123 -13.18 18.81 -1.43
C ASN A 123 -14.00 17.63 -0.87
N ARG A 124 -15.04 17.89 -0.04
CA ARG A 124 -15.98 16.86 0.46
C ARG A 124 -17.12 16.56 -0.51
N GLY A 125 -17.55 17.54 -1.31
CA GLY A 125 -18.71 17.42 -2.18
C GLY A 125 -20.00 17.11 -1.42
N ASN A 126 -20.87 16.29 -2.02
CA ASN A 126 -22.22 15.99 -1.51
C ASN A 126 -22.56 14.48 -1.44
N GLY A 127 -21.58 13.58 -1.64
CA GLY A 127 -21.79 12.13 -1.68
C GLY A 127 -22.58 11.59 -2.89
N GLN A 128 -22.92 12.45 -3.86
CA GLN A 128 -23.77 12.11 -5.00
C GLN A 128 -23.04 12.27 -6.35
N GLY A 129 -23.68 11.76 -7.41
CA GLY A 129 -23.17 11.78 -8.78
C GLY A 129 -22.00 10.84 -9.04
N GLU A 130 -21.67 10.69 -10.32
CA GLU A 130 -20.46 10.06 -10.83
C GLU A 130 -19.32 11.09 -10.87
N ARG A 131 -18.12 10.70 -10.44
CA ARG A 131 -16.94 11.59 -10.48
C ARG A 131 -16.49 11.89 -11.91
N LYS A 132 -16.11 13.15 -12.16
CA LYS A 132 -15.57 13.63 -13.43
C LYS A 132 -14.07 13.91 -13.32
N THR A 133 -13.36 13.97 -14.45
CA THR A 133 -11.89 14.13 -14.47
C THR A 133 -11.41 15.43 -13.82
N TYR A 134 -12.27 16.45 -13.78
CA TYR A 134 -12.03 17.75 -13.13
C TYR A 134 -12.51 17.84 -11.67
N ASP A 135 -13.14 16.80 -11.12
CA ASP A 135 -13.63 16.82 -9.73
C ASP A 135 -12.46 16.77 -8.74
N ARG A 136 -12.49 17.64 -7.74
CA ARG A 136 -11.66 17.55 -6.52
C ARG A 136 -12.39 16.91 -5.35
N ILE A 137 -13.38 16.05 -5.62
CA ILE A 137 -14.27 15.51 -4.59
C ILE A 137 -13.71 14.19 -4.05
N TYR A 138 -13.29 14.23 -2.79
CA TYR A 138 -12.79 13.10 -2.00
C TYR A 138 -13.92 12.58 -1.12
N ASP A 139 -14.29 11.31 -1.28
CA ASP A 139 -15.35 10.66 -0.51
C ASP A 139 -15.16 9.14 -0.51
N TYR A 140 -15.88 8.41 0.34
CA TYR A 140 -15.65 6.98 0.59
C TYR A 140 -16.69 6.07 -0.06
N ASP A 141 -16.26 4.92 -0.58
CA ASP A 141 -17.13 3.77 -0.92
C ASP A 141 -16.39 2.46 -0.58
N MET A 142 -17.12 1.36 -0.59
CA MET A 142 -16.62 0.00 -0.39
C MET A 142 -15.97 -0.51 -1.68
N TYR A 143 -15.16 -1.57 -1.60
CA TYR A 143 -14.62 -2.26 -2.77
C TYR A 143 -15.74 -3.13 -3.38
N ASN A 144 -16.57 -2.48 -4.18
CA ASN A 144 -17.70 -3.04 -4.93
C ASN A 144 -17.54 -2.86 -6.45
N ASP A 145 -16.38 -2.34 -6.90
CA ASP A 145 -16.01 -2.08 -8.30
C ASP A 145 -15.07 -3.15 -8.90
N LEU A 146 -14.74 -4.21 -8.16
CA LEU A 146 -13.81 -5.27 -8.59
C LEU A 146 -14.45 -6.31 -9.52
N GLY A 147 -15.74 -6.62 -9.34
CA GLY A 147 -16.46 -7.63 -10.12
C GLY A 147 -16.89 -7.14 -11.51
N ASN A 148 -17.25 -8.08 -12.40
CA ASN A 148 -17.85 -7.76 -13.71
C ASN A 148 -19.12 -8.59 -14.02
N PRO A 149 -20.10 -8.68 -13.09
CA PRO A 149 -21.28 -9.56 -13.22
C PRO A 149 -22.10 -9.27 -14.48
N ASP A 150 -22.18 -8.02 -14.94
CA ASP A 150 -22.91 -7.66 -16.16
C ASP A 150 -22.31 -8.29 -17.44
N SER A 151 -20.99 -8.49 -17.48
CA SER A 151 -20.33 -9.29 -18.52
C SER A 151 -20.67 -10.77 -18.32
N ASP A 152 -20.15 -11.38 -17.26
CA ASP A 152 -20.40 -12.78 -16.90
C ASP A 152 -20.64 -12.88 -15.38
N ILE A 153 -21.61 -13.70 -14.98
CA ILE A 153 -22.03 -13.83 -13.58
C ILE A 153 -20.95 -14.49 -12.70
N GLU A 154 -20.10 -15.34 -13.28
CA GLU A 154 -18.93 -15.92 -12.60
C GLU A 154 -17.84 -14.89 -12.28
N LEU A 155 -17.92 -13.69 -12.88
CA LEU A 155 -17.09 -12.53 -12.55
C LEU A 155 -17.68 -11.67 -11.43
N LYS A 156 -18.76 -12.11 -10.77
CA LYS A 156 -19.16 -11.54 -9.48
C LYS A 156 -18.06 -11.81 -8.44
N ARG A 157 -17.82 -10.82 -7.59
CA ARG A 157 -16.97 -10.89 -6.39
C ARG A 157 -17.76 -10.28 -5.23
N PRO A 158 -17.51 -10.67 -3.96
CA PRO A 158 -18.15 -10.02 -2.82
C PRO A 158 -17.75 -8.54 -2.71
N VAL A 159 -18.60 -7.76 -2.05
CA VAL A 159 -18.29 -6.38 -1.64
C VAL A 159 -17.37 -6.45 -0.42
N LEU A 160 -16.20 -5.82 -0.49
CA LEU A 160 -15.30 -5.71 0.67
C LEU A 160 -15.45 -4.33 1.32
N GLY A 161 -15.65 -4.34 2.63
CA GLY A 161 -16.17 -3.24 3.44
C GLY A 161 -17.54 -3.61 4.00
N GLY A 162 -17.71 -3.49 5.32
CA GLY A 162 -18.92 -3.90 6.05
C GLY A 162 -18.64 -5.05 7.03
N LYS A 163 -19.70 -5.72 7.49
CA LYS A 163 -19.59 -6.74 8.56
C LYS A 163 -19.16 -8.13 8.07
N GLU A 164 -19.55 -8.53 6.87
CA GLU A 164 -19.29 -9.89 6.35
C GLU A 164 -17.87 -10.01 5.78
N HIS A 165 -17.37 -8.93 5.19
CA HIS A 165 -16.00 -8.81 4.69
C HIS A 165 -15.42 -7.45 5.14
N PRO A 166 -14.92 -7.30 6.38
CA PRO A 166 -14.34 -6.05 6.87
C PRO A 166 -13.19 -5.57 6.00
N TYR A 167 -13.14 -4.26 5.67
CA TYR A 167 -12.08 -3.71 4.81
C TYR A 167 -11.91 -2.19 4.93
N PRO A 168 -10.72 -1.62 4.63
CA PRO A 168 -10.57 -0.17 4.42
C PRO A 168 -11.49 0.33 3.29
N ARG A 169 -11.89 1.61 3.36
CA ARG A 169 -12.67 2.26 2.29
C ARG A 169 -11.76 2.84 1.21
N ARG A 170 -12.24 2.80 -0.03
CA ARG A 170 -11.60 3.39 -1.21
C ARG A 170 -12.26 4.70 -1.62
N CYS A 171 -11.66 5.42 -2.55
CA CYS A 171 -12.23 6.65 -3.10
C CYS A 171 -13.50 6.36 -3.93
N ARG A 172 -14.59 7.06 -3.62
CA ARG A 172 -15.91 6.92 -4.23
C ARG A 172 -15.95 7.46 -5.66
N THR A 173 -16.00 6.56 -6.63
CA THR A 173 -16.15 6.89 -8.06
C THR A 173 -17.61 7.15 -8.47
N GLY A 174 -18.57 6.39 -7.94
CA GLY A 174 -20.00 6.68 -8.08
C GLY A 174 -20.56 6.50 -9.49
N ARG A 175 -19.96 5.61 -10.30
CA ARG A 175 -20.51 5.13 -11.56
C ARG A 175 -21.84 4.37 -11.30
N ALA A 176 -22.53 3.98 -12.37
CA ALA A 176 -23.79 3.23 -12.25
C ALA A 176 -23.58 1.88 -11.52
N ARG A 177 -24.62 1.38 -10.82
CA ARG A 177 -24.63 0.00 -10.33
C ARG A 177 -24.85 -0.98 -11.48
N THR A 178 -24.35 -2.21 -11.36
CA THR A 178 -24.54 -3.24 -12.40
C THR A 178 -26.00 -3.72 -12.43
N LYS A 179 -26.45 -4.25 -13.58
CA LYS A 179 -27.83 -4.73 -13.78
C LYS A 179 -28.06 -6.10 -13.16
N LYS A 180 -27.07 -7.01 -13.22
CA LYS A 180 -27.12 -8.35 -12.63
C LYS A 180 -26.83 -8.35 -11.12
N ASP A 181 -26.08 -7.37 -10.61
CA ASP A 181 -25.84 -7.18 -9.18
C ASP A 181 -25.91 -5.70 -8.76
N PRO A 182 -27.06 -5.23 -8.22
CA PRO A 182 -27.22 -3.85 -7.78
C PRO A 182 -26.31 -3.41 -6.61
N LEU A 183 -25.58 -4.34 -5.96
CA LEU A 183 -24.58 -3.98 -4.95
C LEU A 183 -23.23 -3.58 -5.59
N SER A 184 -22.87 -4.16 -6.74
CA SER A 184 -21.65 -3.83 -7.47
C SER A 184 -21.76 -2.49 -8.23
N GLU A 185 -20.68 -1.71 -8.23
CA GLU A 185 -20.48 -0.58 -9.15
C GLU A 185 -19.95 -1.12 -10.50
N SER A 186 -20.31 -0.50 -11.62
CA SER A 186 -19.79 -0.90 -12.93
C SER A 186 -18.29 -0.61 -13.06
N ARG A 187 -17.59 -1.42 -13.86
CA ARG A 187 -16.17 -1.20 -14.19
C ARG A 187 -16.00 -0.06 -15.20
N SER A 188 -14.88 0.65 -15.08
CA SER A 188 -14.43 1.70 -16.00
C SER A 188 -13.69 1.16 -17.25
N GLY A 189 -13.54 -0.15 -17.38
CA GLY A 189 -12.94 -0.81 -18.54
C GLY A 189 -12.75 -2.32 -18.33
N ASN A 190 -12.53 -3.05 -19.43
CA ASN A 190 -12.12 -4.46 -19.41
C ASN A 190 -10.62 -4.54 -19.75
N PHE A 191 -9.86 -5.26 -18.93
CA PHE A 191 -8.47 -5.62 -19.19
C PHE A 191 -8.37 -7.14 -19.21
N TYR A 192 -7.58 -7.68 -20.13
CA TYR A 192 -7.40 -9.13 -20.32
C TYR A 192 -5.92 -9.49 -20.28
N THR A 193 -5.56 -10.48 -19.47
CA THR A 193 -4.18 -10.98 -19.36
C THR A 193 -3.78 -11.76 -20.61
N ALA A 194 -2.55 -11.55 -21.10
CA ALA A 194 -2.04 -12.17 -22.33
C ALA A 194 -1.59 -13.65 -22.17
N ILE A 195 -2.23 -14.42 -21.28
CA ILE A 195 -1.92 -15.84 -21.06
C ILE A 195 -2.57 -16.65 -22.19
N VAL A 196 -1.76 -17.32 -23.01
CA VAL A 196 -2.23 -18.08 -24.19
C VAL A 196 -2.57 -19.54 -23.86
N ASP A 197 -1.81 -20.16 -22.96
CA ASP A 197 -2.11 -21.47 -22.37
C ASP A 197 -1.51 -21.52 -20.95
N GLU A 198 -2.33 -21.74 -19.93
CA GLU A 198 -1.89 -21.86 -18.54
C GLU A 198 -1.28 -23.24 -18.19
N ASN A 199 -1.40 -24.23 -19.08
CA ASN A 199 -0.90 -25.59 -18.88
C ASN A 199 0.51 -25.81 -19.47
N LEU A 200 1.00 -24.87 -20.28
CA LEU A 200 2.28 -24.92 -20.96
C LEU A 200 3.43 -24.55 -20.01
N GLY A 201 3.86 -25.51 -19.19
CA GLY A 201 5.01 -25.35 -18.30
C GLY A 201 6.36 -25.32 -19.05
N PHE A 202 7.35 -24.66 -18.44
CA PHE A 202 8.75 -24.69 -18.93
C PHE A 202 9.31 -26.13 -18.85
N PRO A 203 9.91 -26.67 -19.94
CA PRO A 203 10.38 -28.06 -19.97
C PRO A 203 11.65 -28.32 -19.14
N TYR A 204 12.43 -27.28 -18.85
CA TYR A 204 13.68 -27.33 -18.09
C TYR A 204 14.10 -25.91 -17.65
N PHE A 205 14.89 -25.79 -16.59
CA PHE A 205 15.31 -24.49 -16.01
C PHE A 205 15.99 -23.57 -17.02
N THR A 206 16.78 -24.10 -17.97
CA THR A 206 17.44 -23.29 -19.01
C THR A 206 16.48 -22.61 -19.99
N ARG A 207 15.20 -22.99 -20.04
CA ARG A 207 14.17 -22.24 -20.78
C ARG A 207 13.53 -21.09 -19.99
N ILE A 208 13.76 -21.06 -18.68
CA ILE A 208 13.52 -19.87 -17.85
C ILE A 208 14.68 -18.90 -18.05
N ASP A 209 15.92 -19.41 -18.01
CA ASP A 209 17.13 -18.60 -18.20
C ASP A 209 17.15 -17.84 -19.54
N SER A 210 16.57 -18.41 -20.60
CA SER A 210 16.45 -17.75 -21.90
C SER A 210 15.58 -16.47 -21.87
N LEU A 211 14.67 -16.29 -20.91
CA LEU A 211 13.87 -15.06 -20.77
C LEU A 211 14.74 -13.80 -20.61
N PHE A 212 15.91 -13.95 -19.99
CA PHE A 212 16.86 -12.88 -19.71
C PHE A 212 18.01 -12.85 -20.72
N ASN A 213 18.50 -14.03 -21.13
CA ASN A 213 19.71 -14.15 -21.95
C ASN A 213 19.45 -14.10 -23.47
N GLU A 214 18.34 -14.65 -23.94
CA GLU A 214 18.01 -14.84 -25.37
C GLU A 214 16.77 -14.04 -25.80
N GLY A 215 15.86 -13.79 -24.86
CA GLY A 215 14.50 -13.35 -25.12
C GLY A 215 13.57 -14.49 -25.57
N VAL A 216 12.31 -14.14 -25.81
CA VAL A 216 11.27 -15.04 -26.34
C VAL A 216 10.49 -14.31 -27.42
N ASN A 217 10.35 -14.92 -28.60
CA ASN A 217 9.48 -14.41 -29.66
C ASN A 217 8.02 -14.47 -29.17
N VAL A 218 7.34 -13.33 -29.13
CA VAL A 218 5.90 -13.26 -28.89
C VAL A 218 5.17 -12.97 -30.19
N PRO A 219 4.05 -13.67 -30.49
CA PRO A 219 3.21 -13.33 -31.64
C PRO A 219 2.74 -11.88 -31.57
N GLU A 220 2.45 -11.26 -32.72
CA GLU A 220 1.90 -9.90 -32.81
C GLU A 220 0.71 -9.71 -31.84
N LEU A 221 0.96 -8.95 -30.75
CA LEU A 221 0.02 -8.78 -29.63
C LEU A 221 -1.14 -7.86 -30.00
N LYS A 222 -2.10 -8.42 -30.75
CA LYS A 222 -3.29 -7.71 -31.23
C LYS A 222 -4.01 -6.98 -30.09
N ASN A 223 -4.13 -5.67 -30.26
CA ASN A 223 -4.85 -4.69 -29.44
C ASN A 223 -4.38 -4.43 -27.99
N ASN A 224 -3.67 -5.33 -27.30
CA ASN A 224 -3.31 -5.15 -25.87
C ASN A 224 -1.86 -4.72 -25.58
N SER A 225 -0.98 -4.64 -26.59
CA SER A 225 0.46 -4.35 -26.40
C SER A 225 0.78 -3.03 -25.67
N GLY A 226 -0.08 -2.01 -25.82
CA GLY A 226 0.13 -0.68 -25.23
C GLY A 226 0.20 -0.67 -23.70
N PHE A 227 -0.55 -1.54 -23.01
CA PHE A 227 -0.53 -1.54 -21.54
C PHE A 227 0.76 -2.15 -20.98
N LEU A 228 1.18 -3.33 -21.46
CA LEU A 228 2.45 -3.95 -21.04
C LEU A 228 3.66 -3.05 -21.34
N ARG A 229 3.68 -2.41 -22.52
CA ARG A 229 4.72 -1.46 -22.93
C ARG A 229 4.77 -0.21 -22.04
N ASN A 230 3.64 0.27 -21.55
CA ASN A 230 3.56 1.45 -20.68
C ASN A 230 3.80 1.12 -19.20
N LEU A 231 3.50 -0.11 -18.74
CA LEU A 231 3.62 -0.51 -17.34
C LEU A 231 5.02 -0.98 -16.95
N LEU A 232 5.77 -1.61 -17.88
CA LEU A 232 7.10 -2.19 -17.61
C LEU A 232 8.25 -1.63 -18.49
N PRO A 233 8.31 -0.32 -18.81
CA PRO A 233 9.28 0.25 -19.77
C PRO A 233 10.75 0.22 -19.31
N ARG A 234 11.05 -0.25 -18.10
CA ARG A 234 12.41 -0.49 -17.60
C ARG A 234 12.81 -1.97 -17.65
N ILE A 235 11.88 -2.87 -17.38
CA ILE A 235 12.14 -4.31 -17.17
C ILE A 235 12.15 -5.11 -18.48
N ILE A 236 11.54 -4.57 -19.55
CA ILE A 236 11.35 -5.28 -20.82
C ILE A 236 12.01 -4.51 -21.98
N LYS A 237 12.89 -5.20 -22.70
CA LYS A 237 13.46 -4.76 -23.98
C LYS A 237 12.67 -5.44 -25.11
N PHE A 238 12.17 -4.62 -26.03
CA PHE A 238 11.55 -5.05 -27.27
C PHE A 238 12.50 -4.75 -28.43
N PHE A 239 12.68 -5.71 -29.33
CA PHE A 239 13.37 -5.52 -30.60
C PHE A 239 12.40 -5.77 -31.76
N ASP A 240 12.28 -4.79 -32.65
CA ASP A 240 11.45 -4.87 -33.86
C ASP A 240 12.29 -5.49 -35.00
N ASP A 241 12.27 -6.81 -35.13
CA ASP A 241 12.75 -7.51 -36.33
C ASP A 241 11.55 -7.87 -37.23
N ALA A 242 11.79 -7.98 -38.55
CA ALA A 242 10.74 -7.83 -39.58
C ALA A 242 9.66 -8.94 -39.68
N GLN A 243 9.53 -9.84 -38.68
CA GLN A 243 8.52 -10.90 -38.64
C GLN A 243 8.06 -11.33 -37.23
N ASP A 244 8.85 -11.09 -36.17
CA ASP A 244 8.54 -11.49 -34.79
C ASP A 244 8.96 -10.38 -33.80
N TYR A 245 8.20 -10.19 -32.72
CA TYR A 245 8.61 -9.30 -31.62
C TYR A 245 9.43 -10.09 -30.60
N LEU A 246 10.70 -9.72 -30.40
CA LEU A 246 11.53 -10.33 -29.36
C LEU A 246 11.28 -9.65 -28.01
N LEU A 247 10.81 -10.42 -27.02
CA LEU A 247 10.59 -9.99 -25.64
C LEU A 247 11.77 -10.45 -24.77
N GLN A 248 12.61 -9.53 -24.31
CA GLN A 248 13.71 -9.83 -23.37
C GLN A 248 13.51 -9.12 -22.03
N PHE A 249 13.64 -9.86 -20.94
CA PHE A 249 13.58 -9.33 -19.58
C PHE A 249 14.97 -8.92 -19.08
N GLU A 250 15.05 -7.89 -18.23
CA GLU A 250 16.29 -7.59 -17.51
C GLU A 250 16.65 -8.69 -16.49
N THR A 251 17.93 -9.01 -16.35
CA THR A 251 18.38 -10.06 -15.41
C THR A 251 18.12 -9.64 -13.95
N PRO A 252 17.38 -10.43 -13.14
CA PRO A 252 17.13 -10.09 -11.74
C PRO A 252 18.43 -10.09 -10.92
N ALA A 253 18.63 -9.07 -10.08
CA ALA A 253 19.90 -8.86 -9.37
C ALA A 253 20.29 -10.04 -8.45
N MET A 254 19.33 -10.81 -7.92
CA MET A 254 19.60 -12.02 -7.14
C MET A 254 20.17 -13.16 -8.02
N TYR A 255 19.59 -13.37 -9.20
CA TYR A 255 20.01 -14.41 -10.15
C TYR A 255 21.37 -14.07 -10.79
N GLU A 256 21.66 -12.79 -11.03
CA GLU A 256 22.97 -12.33 -11.50
C GLU A 256 24.08 -12.61 -10.48
N ARG A 257 23.82 -12.34 -9.18
CA ARG A 257 24.80 -12.57 -8.09
C ARG A 257 25.06 -14.06 -7.85
N ASP A 258 24.00 -14.86 -7.76
CA ASP A 258 24.10 -16.32 -7.60
C ASP A 258 22.82 -17.00 -8.11
N LYS A 259 22.89 -17.47 -9.36
CA LYS A 259 21.88 -18.28 -10.04
C LYS A 259 21.39 -19.50 -9.26
N PHE A 260 22.19 -20.06 -8.35
CA PHE A 260 21.85 -21.26 -7.58
C PHE A 260 21.47 -20.95 -6.12
N SER A 261 21.43 -19.67 -5.75
CA SER A 261 21.09 -19.22 -4.39
C SER A 261 19.72 -19.75 -3.91
N TRP A 262 18.70 -19.72 -4.76
CA TRP A 262 17.34 -20.21 -4.46
C TRP A 262 17.25 -21.70 -4.07
N PHE A 263 18.25 -22.53 -4.44
CA PHE A 263 18.29 -23.92 -3.97
C PHE A 263 18.67 -24.03 -2.48
N LYS A 264 19.43 -23.06 -1.96
CA LYS A 264 20.05 -23.08 -0.63
C LYS A 264 19.02 -22.95 0.49
N ASP A 265 19.35 -23.49 1.66
CA ASP A 265 18.49 -23.41 2.85
C ASP A 265 18.79 -22.13 3.65
N GLU A 266 20.04 -21.68 3.55
CA GLU A 266 20.55 -20.41 4.06
C GLU A 266 19.82 -19.22 3.41
N GLU A 267 19.70 -19.21 2.08
CA GLU A 267 19.06 -18.10 1.35
C GLU A 267 17.53 -18.09 1.50
N PHE A 268 16.91 -19.27 1.52
CA PHE A 268 15.49 -19.42 1.87
C PHE A 268 15.19 -18.85 3.26
N SER A 269 16.08 -19.06 4.22
CA SER A 269 15.94 -18.53 5.58
C SER A 269 16.26 -17.03 5.65
N ARG A 270 17.34 -16.58 5.00
CA ARG A 270 17.76 -15.17 4.95
C ARG A 270 16.69 -14.27 4.33
N GLN A 271 15.95 -14.74 3.33
CA GLN A 271 14.83 -13.99 2.74
C GLN A 271 13.67 -13.71 3.71
N THR A 272 13.56 -14.42 4.85
CA THR A 272 12.57 -14.09 5.90
C THR A 272 12.94 -12.85 6.73
N LEU A 273 14.21 -12.44 6.69
CA LEU A 273 14.74 -11.26 7.41
C LEU A 273 15.14 -10.12 6.45
N ALA A 274 15.51 -10.46 5.22
CA ALA A 274 16.10 -9.55 4.23
C ALA A 274 15.79 -9.99 2.77
N GLY A 275 14.54 -10.40 2.54
CA GLY A 275 13.91 -10.58 1.22
C GLY A 275 12.70 -9.65 1.07
N ILE A 276 11.78 -9.95 0.14
CA ILE A 276 10.63 -9.07 -0.17
C ILE A 276 9.51 -9.05 0.87
N ASN A 277 9.50 -10.02 1.81
CA ASN A 277 8.47 -10.09 2.85
C ASN A 277 9.08 -10.28 4.25
N PRO A 278 9.86 -9.29 4.74
CA PRO A 278 10.59 -9.41 6.00
C PRO A 278 9.68 -9.25 7.24
N TYR A 279 8.36 -9.34 7.08
CA TYR A 279 7.34 -9.19 8.12
C TYR A 279 6.73 -10.52 8.59
N SER A 280 6.88 -11.62 7.83
CA SER A 280 6.17 -12.89 8.12
C SER A 280 6.69 -13.63 9.37
N ILE A 281 7.98 -13.49 9.71
CA ILE A 281 8.61 -14.30 10.77
C ILE A 281 8.15 -13.88 12.17
N GLN A 282 7.95 -14.86 13.06
CA GLN A 282 7.51 -14.68 14.44
C GLN A 282 8.28 -15.64 15.35
N LEU A 283 8.43 -15.27 16.63
CA LEU A 283 9.04 -16.13 17.64
C LEU A 283 8.07 -17.25 18.01
N VAL A 284 8.53 -18.50 17.95
CA VAL A 284 7.79 -19.64 18.53
C VAL A 284 7.83 -19.51 20.04
N LYS A 285 6.67 -19.26 20.65
CA LYS A 285 6.50 -19.20 22.10
C LYS A 285 5.76 -20.43 22.67
N GLU A 286 5.17 -21.26 21.81
CA GLU A 286 4.37 -22.43 22.23
C GLU A 286 4.96 -23.76 21.75
N TRP A 287 4.91 -24.77 22.63
CA TRP A 287 5.15 -26.16 22.28
C TRP A 287 4.16 -27.12 22.97
N PRO A 288 3.67 -28.18 22.30
CA PRO A 288 3.79 -28.44 20.87
C PRO A 288 2.99 -27.41 20.04
N LEU A 289 3.40 -27.21 18.79
CA LEU A 289 2.73 -26.29 17.87
C LEU A 289 1.27 -26.73 17.61
N LYS A 290 0.32 -25.80 17.75
CA LYS A 290 -1.11 -26.06 17.49
C LYS A 290 -1.77 -25.03 16.59
N SER A 291 -2.79 -25.46 15.86
CA SER A 291 -3.80 -24.60 15.23
C SER A 291 -4.97 -24.40 16.20
N GLN A 292 -5.68 -23.27 16.14
CA GLN A 292 -6.98 -23.13 16.82
C GLN A 292 -8.18 -23.01 15.86
N LEU A 293 -7.97 -23.31 14.57
CA LEU A 293 -9.08 -23.54 13.65
C LEU A 293 -10.01 -24.60 14.23
N ASP A 294 -11.35 -24.46 14.07
CA ASP A 294 -12.30 -25.40 14.66
C ASP A 294 -11.99 -26.83 14.19
N PRO A 295 -11.60 -27.76 15.09
CA PRO A 295 -11.19 -29.09 14.68
C PRO A 295 -12.31 -29.90 13.99
N LYS A 296 -13.57 -29.50 14.17
CA LYS A 296 -14.73 -30.09 13.48
C LYS A 296 -14.75 -29.77 11.99
N ILE A 297 -14.14 -28.66 11.58
CA ILE A 297 -14.06 -28.21 10.19
C ILE A 297 -12.70 -28.60 9.58
N TYR A 298 -11.62 -28.37 10.31
CA TYR A 298 -10.25 -28.42 9.77
C TYR A 298 -9.45 -29.69 10.15
N GLY A 299 -10.00 -30.56 10.99
CA GLY A 299 -9.33 -31.76 11.52
C GLY A 299 -8.50 -31.47 12.79
N PRO A 300 -7.70 -32.43 13.28
CA PRO A 300 -6.88 -32.28 14.48
C PRO A 300 -6.04 -30.98 14.50
N PRO A 301 -5.97 -30.28 15.65
CA PRO A 301 -5.23 -29.03 15.79
C PRO A 301 -3.71 -29.20 15.97
N GLU A 302 -3.25 -30.36 16.46
CA GLU A 302 -1.83 -30.64 16.70
C GLU A 302 -0.99 -30.64 15.41
N SER A 303 0.18 -30.00 15.45
CA SER A 303 1.22 -30.15 14.42
C SER A 303 1.84 -31.54 14.45
N ALA A 304 2.22 -32.05 13.28
CA ALA A 304 3.06 -33.24 13.15
C ALA A 304 4.57 -32.96 13.42
N ILE A 305 4.97 -31.71 13.67
CA ILE A 305 6.35 -31.38 14.08
C ILE A 305 6.49 -31.68 15.58
N THR A 306 7.21 -32.76 15.92
CA THR A 306 7.38 -33.21 17.32
C THR A 306 8.69 -32.71 17.95
N ALA A 307 8.81 -32.77 19.28
CA ALA A 307 10.00 -32.32 20.00
C ALA A 307 11.24 -33.13 19.57
N GLU A 308 11.10 -34.45 19.43
CA GLU A 308 12.16 -35.38 19.07
C GLU A 308 12.71 -35.11 17.67
N LEU A 309 11.85 -34.67 16.73
CA LEU A 309 12.26 -34.25 15.39
C LEU A 309 13.09 -32.95 15.46
N VAL A 310 12.67 -31.98 16.27
CA VAL A 310 13.41 -30.72 16.48
C VAL A 310 14.76 -31.00 17.13
N GLU A 311 14.80 -31.78 18.21
CA GLU A 311 16.02 -32.15 18.94
C GLU A 311 17.01 -32.94 18.07
N THR A 312 16.50 -33.80 17.17
CA THR A 312 17.30 -34.49 16.15
C THR A 312 17.92 -33.50 15.15
N GLU A 313 17.13 -32.57 14.61
CA GLU A 313 17.60 -31.61 13.61
C GLU A 313 18.57 -30.56 14.19
N ILE A 314 18.35 -30.09 15.43
CA ILE A 314 19.32 -29.25 16.15
C ILE A 314 20.45 -30.06 16.82
N LYS A 315 20.46 -31.39 16.66
CA LYS A 315 21.52 -32.30 17.13
C LYS A 315 21.86 -32.13 18.63
N GLY A 316 20.84 -31.89 19.45
CA GLY A 316 20.99 -31.76 20.91
C GLY A 316 21.62 -30.44 21.41
N PHE A 317 21.55 -29.33 20.66
CA PHE A 317 21.98 -28.02 21.18
C PHE A 317 21.14 -27.53 22.38
N MET A 318 19.87 -27.94 22.52
CA MET A 318 18.98 -27.65 23.65
C MET A 318 17.75 -28.59 23.63
N THR A 319 16.89 -28.53 24.66
CA THR A 319 15.57 -29.17 24.73
C THR A 319 14.43 -28.14 24.56
N VAL A 320 13.18 -28.59 24.37
CA VAL A 320 12.07 -27.77 23.81
C VAL A 320 10.97 -27.36 24.83
N GLU A 321 11.34 -26.86 26.02
CA GLU A 321 10.39 -26.55 27.10
C GLU A 321 10.32 -25.02 27.45
N GLU A 322 9.19 -24.32 27.14
CA GLU A 322 8.50 -23.23 27.93
C GLU A 322 7.55 -22.24 27.15
N GLN A 323 6.24 -22.22 27.50
CA GLN A 323 5.20 -21.13 27.59
C GLN A 323 4.66 -20.16 26.45
N SER A 324 3.47 -20.48 25.87
CA SER A 324 2.30 -19.59 25.48
C SER A 324 2.41 -18.50 24.36
N ARG A 325 1.41 -18.11 23.52
CA ARG A 325 -0.07 -18.35 23.46
C ARG A 325 -0.70 -18.08 22.04
N GLU A 326 -2.01 -18.33 21.90
CA GLU A 326 -2.84 -18.50 20.67
C GLU A 326 -3.17 -17.25 19.76
N ILE A 327 -3.71 -17.51 18.54
CA ILE A 327 -4.10 -16.60 17.41
C ILE A 327 -4.36 -17.41 16.07
N LYS A 328 -5.15 -16.94 15.09
CA LYS A 328 -5.61 -17.61 13.82
C LYS A 328 -5.18 -16.82 12.56
N GLY A 329 -5.25 -17.27 11.29
CA GLY A 329 -5.70 -18.49 10.56
C GLY A 329 -5.40 -18.28 9.04
N THR A 330 -5.76 -19.10 8.04
CA THR A 330 -6.54 -20.36 7.94
C THR A 330 -5.83 -21.41 7.01
N THR A 331 -6.49 -21.95 5.96
CA THR A 331 -6.08 -23.06 5.04
C THR A 331 -6.97 -23.06 3.79
N LEU A 332 -6.57 -23.20 2.52
CA LEU A 332 -5.29 -23.48 1.84
C LEU A 332 -4.58 -24.82 2.16
N TYR A 333 -3.47 -25.16 1.47
CA TYR A 333 -2.44 -25.94 2.14
C TYR A 333 -1.86 -25.04 3.23
N GLY A 334 -2.13 -25.32 4.50
CA GLY A 334 -1.46 -24.64 5.60
C GLY A 334 0.00 -25.06 5.62
N SER A 335 0.92 -24.18 5.23
CA SER A 335 2.35 -24.43 5.33
C SER A 335 2.93 -23.75 6.56
N ARG A 336 3.58 -24.51 7.45
CA ARG A 336 4.30 -23.99 8.61
C ARG A 336 5.79 -24.35 8.47
N THR A 337 6.66 -23.36 8.52
CA THR A 337 8.12 -23.56 8.53
C THR A 337 8.66 -23.27 9.91
N LEU A 338 9.47 -24.18 10.45
CA LEU A 338 10.20 -23.98 11.69
C LEU A 338 11.67 -23.63 11.37
N PHE A 339 12.14 -22.52 11.91
CA PHE A 339 13.53 -22.07 11.83
C PHE A 339 14.20 -22.13 13.21
N PHE A 340 15.52 -22.33 13.21
CA PHE A 340 16.38 -22.24 14.39
C PHE A 340 17.37 -21.10 14.21
N LEU A 341 17.45 -20.20 15.19
CA LEU A 341 18.51 -19.21 15.27
C LEU A 341 19.79 -19.89 15.76
N THR A 342 20.79 -19.98 14.90
CA THR A 342 22.07 -20.62 15.25
C THR A 342 22.88 -19.76 16.23
N PRO A 343 23.82 -20.35 16.99
CA PRO A 343 24.80 -19.59 17.78
C PRO A 343 25.68 -18.63 16.96
N THR A 344 25.67 -18.74 15.63
CA THR A 344 26.31 -17.83 14.67
C THR A 344 25.40 -16.70 14.18
N GLY A 345 24.22 -16.51 14.77
CA GLY A 345 23.28 -15.42 14.47
C GLY A 345 22.41 -15.62 13.23
N THR A 346 22.64 -16.69 12.45
CA THR A 346 21.89 -16.97 11.20
C THR A 346 20.75 -17.96 11.43
N LEU A 347 19.67 -17.82 10.65
CA LEU A 347 18.56 -18.78 10.64
C LEU A 347 18.88 -20.01 9.79
N ARG A 348 18.58 -21.21 10.32
CA ARG A 348 18.55 -22.49 9.60
C ARG A 348 17.11 -23.03 9.59
N PRO A 349 16.59 -23.58 8.48
CA PRO A 349 15.30 -24.24 8.48
C PRO A 349 15.44 -25.66 9.05
N LEU A 350 14.53 -26.07 9.94
CA LEU A 350 14.51 -27.42 10.51
C LEU A 350 13.46 -28.30 9.85
N ALA A 351 12.26 -27.76 9.65
CA ALA A 351 11.10 -28.53 9.22
C ALA A 351 10.09 -27.65 8.46
N ILE A 352 9.39 -28.26 7.51
CA ILE A 352 8.19 -27.71 6.87
C ILE A 352 7.07 -28.71 7.05
N GLU A 353 6.00 -28.31 7.74
CA GLU A 353 4.72 -29.01 7.74
C GLU A 353 3.85 -28.46 6.62
N LEU A 354 3.30 -29.35 5.79
CA LEU A 354 2.22 -29.03 4.85
C LEU A 354 0.95 -29.73 5.34
N THR A 355 -0.15 -29.00 5.51
CA THR A 355 -1.44 -29.51 6.00
C THR A 355 -2.56 -29.18 5.04
N ARG A 356 -3.35 -30.18 4.64
CA ARG A 356 -4.58 -30.06 3.84
C ARG A 356 -5.79 -30.40 4.71
N PRO A 357 -6.83 -29.55 4.77
CA PRO A 357 -8.04 -29.85 5.53
C PRO A 357 -8.83 -31.05 4.94
N PRO A 358 -9.80 -31.61 5.69
CA PRO A 358 -10.76 -32.56 5.16
C PRO A 358 -11.46 -32.01 3.92
N MET A 359 -11.44 -32.76 2.81
CA MET A 359 -11.92 -32.31 1.50
C MET A 359 -12.15 -33.50 0.57
N ASP A 360 -13.18 -33.44 -0.28
CA ASP A 360 -13.62 -34.53 -1.19
C ASP A 360 -13.88 -35.88 -0.49
N GLY A 361 -14.41 -35.86 0.74
CA GLY A 361 -14.59 -37.07 1.56
C GLY A 361 -13.30 -37.71 2.06
N LYS A 362 -12.13 -37.12 1.78
CA LYS A 362 -10.84 -37.52 2.35
C LYS A 362 -10.66 -36.81 3.70
N PRO A 363 -10.03 -37.46 4.70
CA PRO A 363 -9.68 -36.80 5.97
C PRO A 363 -8.67 -35.66 5.75
N GLN A 364 -8.36 -34.94 6.83
CA GLN A 364 -7.16 -34.09 6.91
C GLN A 364 -5.93 -34.92 6.50
N TRP A 365 -4.98 -34.28 5.83
CA TRP A 365 -3.65 -34.83 5.57
C TRP A 365 -2.64 -33.81 6.08
N ASN A 366 -1.61 -34.25 6.78
CA ASN A 366 -0.42 -33.45 7.02
C ASN A 366 0.84 -34.29 6.88
N GLN A 367 1.92 -33.65 6.45
CA GLN A 367 3.23 -34.25 6.38
C GLN A 367 4.31 -33.23 6.74
N VAL A 368 5.28 -33.67 7.54
CA VAL A 368 6.52 -32.93 7.80
C VAL A 368 7.60 -33.36 6.82
N PHE A 369 8.33 -32.39 6.30
CA PHE A 369 9.54 -32.54 5.51
C PHE A 369 10.69 -31.88 6.27
N THR A 370 11.88 -32.48 6.24
CA THR A 370 13.12 -31.90 6.81
C THR A 370 14.24 -31.89 5.75
N PRO A 371 15.34 -31.13 5.96
CA PRO A 371 16.49 -31.12 5.05
C PRO A 371 17.10 -32.51 4.86
N CYS A 372 16.95 -33.10 3.66
CA CYS A 372 17.50 -34.42 3.33
C CYS A 372 18.48 -34.37 2.15
N TRP A 373 19.43 -35.32 2.16
CA TRP A 373 20.57 -35.41 1.25
C TRP A 373 20.47 -36.56 0.24
N ASP A 374 19.49 -37.45 0.38
CA ASP A 374 19.19 -38.44 -0.65
C ASP A 374 18.49 -37.79 -1.86
N ALA A 375 18.60 -38.42 -3.03
CA ALA A 375 18.10 -37.85 -4.28
C ALA A 375 16.58 -37.60 -4.28
N THR A 376 15.79 -38.36 -3.53
CA THR A 376 14.33 -38.20 -3.44
C THR A 376 13.96 -37.20 -2.36
N GLY A 377 14.48 -37.36 -1.14
CA GLY A 377 14.22 -36.47 -0.01
C GLY A 377 14.64 -35.03 -0.28
N MET A 378 15.79 -34.82 -0.96
CA MET A 378 16.24 -33.49 -1.38
C MET A 378 15.22 -32.78 -2.30
N TRP A 379 14.58 -33.51 -3.23
CA TRP A 379 13.55 -32.92 -4.10
C TRP A 379 12.21 -32.72 -3.38
N LEU A 380 11.81 -33.62 -2.48
CA LEU A 380 10.63 -33.42 -1.62
C LEU A 380 10.79 -32.20 -0.72
N TRP A 381 11.96 -32.00 -0.11
CA TRP A 381 12.31 -30.81 0.67
C TRP A 381 12.22 -29.53 -0.16
N ARG A 382 12.77 -29.53 -1.39
CA ARG A 382 12.67 -28.38 -2.32
C ARG A 382 11.22 -28.09 -2.72
N LEU A 383 10.39 -29.11 -2.94
CA LEU A 383 8.96 -28.94 -3.22
C LEU A 383 8.21 -28.37 -2.01
N ALA A 384 8.56 -28.78 -0.79
CA ALA A 384 8.01 -28.20 0.44
C ALA A 384 8.38 -26.70 0.58
N LYS A 385 9.64 -26.32 0.28
CA LYS A 385 10.06 -24.90 0.20
C LYS A 385 9.25 -24.14 -0.86
N ILE A 386 9.02 -24.72 -2.04
CA ILE A 386 8.22 -24.11 -3.13
C ILE A 386 6.77 -23.86 -2.69
N HIS A 387 6.13 -24.78 -1.95
CA HIS A 387 4.80 -24.56 -1.39
C HIS A 387 4.78 -23.41 -0.37
N VAL A 388 5.77 -23.34 0.54
CA VAL A 388 5.91 -22.21 1.49
C VAL A 388 6.07 -20.88 0.74
N LEU A 389 6.93 -20.84 -0.28
CA LEU A 389 7.19 -19.62 -1.06
C LEU A 389 5.99 -19.17 -1.90
N ALA A 390 5.15 -20.11 -2.35
CA ALA A 390 3.88 -19.80 -3.02
C ALA A 390 2.87 -19.13 -2.07
N HIS A 391 2.74 -19.64 -0.85
CA HIS A 391 1.87 -19.03 0.16
C HIS A 391 2.42 -17.68 0.65
N ASP A 392 3.73 -17.59 0.93
CA ASP A 392 4.36 -16.33 1.36
C ASP A 392 4.37 -15.28 0.25
N SER A 393 4.41 -15.65 -1.04
CA SER A 393 4.25 -14.68 -2.14
C SER A 393 2.80 -14.20 -2.29
N GLY A 394 1.80 -15.07 -2.03
CA GLY A 394 0.40 -14.65 -1.94
C GLY A 394 0.15 -13.71 -0.75
N TYR A 395 0.66 -14.06 0.44
CA TYR A 395 0.53 -13.25 1.65
C TYR A 395 1.29 -11.93 1.54
N HIS A 396 2.51 -11.95 1.00
CA HIS A 396 3.29 -10.75 0.65
C HIS A 396 2.46 -9.76 -0.16
N GLN A 397 1.91 -10.20 -1.29
CA GLN A 397 1.19 -9.30 -2.19
C GLN A 397 -0.15 -8.85 -1.61
N LEU A 398 -0.94 -9.76 -1.02
CA LEU A 398 -2.32 -9.47 -0.61
C LEU A 398 -2.43 -8.83 0.78
N VAL A 399 -1.43 -9.02 1.64
CA VAL A 399 -1.41 -8.57 3.02
C VAL A 399 -0.28 -7.57 3.26
N SER A 400 0.99 -8.01 3.23
CA SER A 400 2.14 -7.13 3.56
C SER A 400 2.26 -5.91 2.62
N HIS A 401 1.94 -6.08 1.34
CA HIS A 401 2.03 -5.05 0.32
C HIS A 401 0.66 -4.36 0.11
N TRP A 402 -0.31 -5.07 -0.49
CA TRP A 402 -1.58 -4.43 -0.85
C TRP A 402 -2.38 -3.95 0.36
N LEU A 403 -2.59 -4.79 1.39
CA LEU A 403 -3.42 -4.38 2.52
C LEU A 403 -2.73 -3.32 3.38
N ARG A 404 -1.57 -3.67 3.93
CA ARG A 404 -0.90 -2.89 4.98
C ARG A 404 -0.36 -1.55 4.47
N THR A 405 -0.03 -1.41 3.18
CA THR A 405 0.42 -0.12 2.62
C THR A 405 -0.62 0.51 1.70
N HIS A 406 -0.95 -0.10 0.55
CA HIS A 406 -1.82 0.53 -0.45
C HIS A 406 -3.24 0.80 0.07
N CYS A 407 -3.91 -0.23 0.57
CA CYS A 407 -5.33 -0.18 0.95
C CYS A 407 -5.54 0.56 2.28
N ALA A 408 -4.69 0.33 3.28
CA ALA A 408 -4.75 1.05 4.56
C ALA A 408 -4.40 2.54 4.44
N THR A 409 -3.58 2.94 3.46
CA THR A 409 -3.24 4.38 3.29
C THR A 409 -4.34 5.18 2.59
N GLU A 410 -5.10 4.61 1.65
CA GLU A 410 -6.13 5.35 0.87
C GLU A 410 -7.15 6.11 1.75
N PRO A 411 -7.71 5.54 2.84
CA PRO A 411 -8.50 6.27 3.83
C PRO A 411 -7.85 7.54 4.40
N TYR A 412 -6.55 7.50 4.69
CA TYR A 412 -5.83 8.63 5.28
C TYR A 412 -5.78 9.82 4.33
N ILE A 413 -5.62 9.55 3.03
CA ILE A 413 -5.54 10.58 1.97
C ILE A 413 -6.91 11.24 1.81
N ILE A 414 -7.96 10.42 1.71
CA ILE A 414 -9.34 10.89 1.58
C ILE A 414 -9.71 11.78 2.77
N ALA A 415 -9.46 11.34 4.02
CA ALA A 415 -9.73 12.14 5.21
C ALA A 415 -8.92 13.44 5.24
N SER A 416 -7.65 13.40 4.86
CA SER A 416 -6.76 14.57 4.89
C SER A 416 -7.26 15.67 3.96
N HIS A 417 -7.62 15.34 2.72
CA HIS A 417 -8.17 16.31 1.76
C HIS A 417 -9.58 16.82 2.14
N ARG A 418 -10.36 16.05 2.91
CA ARG A 418 -11.72 16.40 3.34
C ARG A 418 -11.80 17.24 4.61
N GLN A 419 -10.85 17.07 5.52
CA GLN A 419 -10.95 17.60 6.88
C GLN A 419 -9.81 18.56 7.27
N LEU A 420 -8.64 18.45 6.64
CA LEU A 420 -7.51 19.36 6.89
C LEU A 420 -7.33 20.32 5.71
N SER A 421 -7.34 21.63 5.97
CA SER A 421 -7.08 22.62 4.91
C SER A 421 -5.68 22.48 4.31
N ALA A 422 -5.47 22.93 3.06
CA ALA A 422 -4.13 23.11 2.49
C ALA A 422 -3.22 24.07 3.29
N MET A 423 -3.80 24.92 4.17
CA MET A 423 -3.05 25.72 5.15
C MET A 423 -2.73 24.97 6.45
N HIS A 424 -3.31 23.80 6.70
CA HIS A 424 -3.13 23.06 7.94
C HIS A 424 -1.71 22.45 8.00
N PRO A 425 -0.95 22.62 9.09
CA PRO A 425 0.42 22.11 9.17
C PRO A 425 0.49 20.60 8.95
N ILE A 426 -0.40 19.83 9.59
CA ILE A 426 -0.46 18.37 9.41
C ILE A 426 -0.82 17.95 7.96
N PHE A 427 -1.61 18.74 7.21
CA PHE A 427 -1.81 18.47 5.79
C PHE A 427 -0.51 18.66 5.01
N ARG A 428 0.22 19.76 5.23
CA ARG A 428 1.49 20.05 4.57
C ARG A 428 2.58 19.01 4.88
N LEU A 429 2.59 18.48 6.11
CA LEU A 429 3.47 17.40 6.52
C LEU A 429 3.16 16.08 5.79
N LEU A 430 1.89 15.67 5.72
CA LEU A 430 1.49 14.38 5.15
C LEU A 430 1.40 14.34 3.62
N HIS A 431 0.99 15.45 2.98
CA HIS A 431 0.69 15.48 1.55
C HIS A 431 1.80 14.95 0.62
N PRO A 432 3.11 15.20 0.87
CA PRO A 432 4.20 14.62 0.07
C PRO A 432 4.24 13.08 0.09
N HIS A 433 3.86 12.45 1.22
CA HIS A 433 3.88 11.00 1.42
C HIS A 433 2.68 10.30 0.76
N PHE A 434 1.62 11.04 0.44
CA PHE A 434 0.40 10.53 -0.22
C PHE A 434 0.44 10.64 -1.76
N ARG A 435 1.60 10.98 -2.32
CA ARG A 435 1.77 11.21 -3.76
C ARG A 435 1.52 9.94 -4.57
N TYR A 436 0.60 10.02 -5.53
CA TYR A 436 0.17 8.97 -6.46
C TYR A 436 -0.52 7.73 -5.88
N THR A 437 -0.60 7.53 -4.56
CA THR A 437 -1.22 6.34 -3.94
C THR A 437 -2.66 6.10 -4.40
N MET A 438 -3.50 7.14 -4.44
CA MET A 438 -4.89 7.01 -4.94
C MET A 438 -4.98 6.64 -6.42
N GLU A 439 -4.02 7.11 -7.23
CA GLU A 439 -3.97 6.84 -8.67
C GLU A 439 -3.59 5.38 -8.94
N ILE A 440 -2.50 4.91 -8.32
CA ILE A 440 -2.09 3.51 -8.47
C ILE A 440 -3.11 2.54 -7.87
N ASN A 441 -3.81 2.90 -6.79
CA ASN A 441 -4.92 2.11 -6.26
C ASN A 441 -6.11 2.04 -7.23
N SER A 442 -6.45 3.15 -7.90
CA SER A 442 -7.51 3.20 -8.91
C SER A 442 -7.18 2.32 -10.14
N LEU A 443 -5.93 2.37 -10.60
CA LEU A 443 -5.41 1.49 -11.64
C LEU A 443 -5.39 0.02 -11.18
N ALA A 444 -5.03 -0.24 -9.92
CA ALA A 444 -5.03 -1.59 -9.35
C ALA A 444 -6.45 -2.18 -9.28
N ARG A 445 -7.46 -1.43 -8.83
CA ARG A 445 -8.87 -1.84 -8.89
C ARG A 445 -9.37 -2.07 -10.32
N SER A 446 -8.74 -1.46 -11.32
CA SER A 446 -9.13 -1.56 -12.73
C SER A 446 -8.52 -2.75 -13.47
N ALA A 447 -7.26 -3.11 -13.18
CA ALA A 447 -6.48 -4.11 -13.94
C ALA A 447 -5.64 -5.13 -13.12
N LEU A 448 -5.44 -4.92 -11.81
CA LEU A 448 -4.57 -5.77 -10.96
C LEU A 448 -5.38 -6.73 -10.08
N ILE A 449 -6.31 -6.19 -9.27
CA ILE A 449 -7.07 -6.92 -8.22
C ILE A 449 -8.57 -7.09 -8.52
N ASN A 450 -8.98 -6.79 -9.75
CA ASN A 450 -10.33 -7.06 -10.25
C ASN A 450 -10.57 -8.56 -10.52
N ALA A 451 -11.83 -8.93 -10.75
CA ALA A 451 -12.20 -10.20 -11.38
C ALA A 451 -11.46 -10.39 -12.71
N ASP A 452 -10.76 -11.51 -12.88
CA ASP A 452 -9.84 -11.85 -13.97
C ASP A 452 -8.65 -10.85 -14.11
N GLY A 453 -8.28 -10.21 -13.00
CA GLY A 453 -7.11 -9.34 -12.91
C GLY A 453 -5.80 -10.13 -12.76
N ILE A 454 -4.68 -9.43 -12.97
CA ILE A 454 -3.33 -10.01 -12.92
C ILE A 454 -3.08 -10.81 -11.63
N ILE A 455 -3.65 -10.40 -10.48
CA ILE A 455 -3.51 -11.13 -9.22
C ILE A 455 -4.27 -12.45 -9.23
N GLU A 456 -5.56 -12.45 -9.59
CA GLU A 456 -6.37 -13.69 -9.62
C GLU A 456 -5.79 -14.71 -10.60
N THR A 457 -5.39 -14.28 -11.80
CA THR A 457 -4.84 -15.19 -12.83
C THR A 457 -3.45 -15.74 -12.50
N SER A 458 -2.71 -15.11 -11.57
CA SER A 458 -1.27 -15.36 -11.38
C SER A 458 -0.88 -15.76 -9.97
N PHE A 459 -1.81 -15.86 -9.01
CA PHE A 459 -1.54 -16.25 -7.62
C PHE A 459 -2.43 -17.39 -7.14
N SER A 460 -1.88 -18.20 -6.22
CA SER A 460 -2.53 -19.41 -5.67
C SER A 460 -3.98 -19.26 -5.16
N PRO A 461 -4.42 -18.11 -4.59
CA PRO A 461 -5.80 -17.97 -4.11
C PRO A 461 -6.86 -17.71 -5.19
N ASP A 462 -6.48 -17.46 -6.46
CA ASP A 462 -7.42 -17.23 -7.57
C ASP A 462 -8.43 -16.10 -7.21
N LYS A 463 -9.70 -16.22 -7.61
CA LYS A 463 -10.83 -15.33 -7.26
C LYS A 463 -11.04 -15.06 -5.76
N TYR A 464 -10.45 -15.84 -4.86
CA TYR A 464 -10.52 -15.62 -3.41
C TYR A 464 -9.40 -14.69 -2.89
N SER A 465 -8.51 -14.21 -3.76
CA SER A 465 -7.37 -13.35 -3.40
C SER A 465 -7.75 -12.12 -2.57
N MET A 466 -8.82 -11.42 -2.95
CA MET A 466 -9.25 -10.22 -2.25
C MET A 466 -10.07 -10.52 -0.98
N GLU A 467 -10.75 -11.67 -0.94
CA GLU A 467 -11.38 -12.17 0.29
C GLU A 467 -10.33 -12.53 1.36
N LEU A 468 -9.22 -13.15 0.96
CA LEU A 468 -8.07 -13.41 1.84
C LEU A 468 -7.52 -12.11 2.45
N SER A 469 -7.37 -11.06 1.63
CA SER A 469 -6.98 -9.73 2.10
C SER A 469 -7.97 -9.15 3.13
N SER A 470 -9.28 -9.36 2.95
CA SER A 470 -10.29 -8.95 3.94
C SER A 470 -10.26 -9.75 5.23
N VAL A 471 -10.03 -11.07 5.17
CA VAL A 471 -9.83 -11.91 6.36
C VAL A 471 -8.58 -11.49 7.14
N ALA A 472 -7.49 -11.12 6.46
CA ALA A 472 -6.30 -10.57 7.11
C ALA A 472 -6.58 -9.20 7.77
N TYR A 473 -7.38 -8.34 7.14
CA TYR A 473 -7.81 -7.08 7.75
C TYR A 473 -8.66 -7.28 9.00
N ASP A 474 -9.53 -8.28 9.01
CA ASP A 474 -10.34 -8.59 10.20
C ASP A 474 -9.51 -9.20 11.33
N LEU A 475 -8.68 -10.20 11.03
CA LEU A 475 -7.98 -10.98 12.06
C LEU A 475 -6.63 -10.41 12.53
N GLN A 476 -5.96 -9.58 11.70
CA GLN A 476 -4.54 -9.24 11.90
C GLN A 476 -4.26 -7.72 11.86
N TRP A 477 -4.92 -6.96 10.99
CA TRP A 477 -4.60 -5.54 10.83
C TRP A 477 -5.01 -4.68 12.03
N ARG A 478 -4.07 -3.88 12.53
CA ARG A 478 -4.27 -2.86 13.57
C ARG A 478 -3.38 -1.66 13.28
N PHE A 479 -3.87 -0.44 13.49
CA PHE A 479 -3.09 0.78 13.26
C PHE A 479 -1.85 0.85 14.16
N ASP A 480 -1.98 0.46 15.43
CA ASP A 480 -0.86 0.53 16.39
C ASP A 480 0.25 -0.48 16.08
N HIS A 481 -0.07 -1.61 15.43
CA HIS A 481 0.91 -2.58 14.94
C HIS A 481 1.52 -2.22 13.56
N GLU A 482 1.12 -1.11 12.92
CA GLU A 482 1.84 -0.61 11.74
C GLU A 482 3.10 0.19 12.09
N ALA A 483 3.28 0.57 13.36
CA ALA A 483 4.51 1.14 13.87
C ALA A 483 5.61 0.07 13.93
N LEU A 484 6.78 0.28 13.33
CA LEU A 484 7.84 -0.74 13.24
C LEU A 484 8.25 -1.34 14.60
N PRO A 485 8.46 -0.55 15.68
CA PRO A 485 8.73 -1.11 17.01
C PRO A 485 7.63 -2.06 17.50
N ALA A 486 6.37 -1.67 17.34
CA ALA A 486 5.21 -2.47 17.78
C ALA A 486 5.00 -3.72 16.94
N ASP A 487 5.22 -3.65 15.62
CA ASP A 487 5.24 -4.80 14.72
C ASP A 487 6.28 -5.84 15.19
N LEU A 488 7.53 -5.42 15.41
CA LEU A 488 8.62 -6.27 15.88
C LEU A 488 8.33 -6.90 17.25
N ILE A 489 7.87 -6.10 18.22
CA ILE A 489 7.54 -6.58 19.58
C ILE A 489 6.36 -7.56 19.53
N SER A 490 5.30 -7.27 18.78
CA SER A 490 4.12 -8.15 18.68
C SER A 490 4.48 -9.53 18.12
N ARG A 491 5.35 -9.58 17.11
CA ARG A 491 5.89 -10.82 16.53
C ARG A 491 6.93 -11.52 17.42
N GLY A 492 7.34 -10.91 18.55
CA GLY A 492 8.41 -11.42 19.41
C GLY A 492 9.80 -11.33 18.78
N MET A 493 9.97 -10.47 17.76
CA MET A 493 11.26 -10.17 17.13
C MET A 493 12.02 -9.03 17.82
N ALA A 494 11.39 -8.39 18.80
CA ALA A 494 12.01 -7.47 19.75
C ALA A 494 11.37 -7.56 21.14
N VAL A 495 12.06 -7.01 22.13
CA VAL A 495 11.55 -6.69 23.47
C VAL A 495 11.87 -5.23 23.80
N GLU A 496 11.04 -4.57 24.60
CA GLU A 496 11.31 -3.21 25.07
C GLU A 496 12.57 -3.18 25.96
N ASP A 497 13.50 -2.26 25.68
CA ASP A 497 14.70 -2.03 26.46
C ASP A 497 15.06 -0.53 26.38
N PRO A 498 14.66 0.29 27.38
CA PRO A 498 14.95 1.72 27.40
C PRO A 498 16.44 2.10 27.46
N THR A 499 17.35 1.12 27.59
CA THR A 499 18.80 1.33 27.55
C THR A 499 19.44 0.94 26.22
N ALA A 500 18.71 0.21 25.36
CA ALA A 500 19.14 -0.15 24.02
C ALA A 500 18.90 0.98 23.00
N PRO A 501 19.64 1.00 21.86
CA PRO A 501 19.29 1.84 20.72
C PRO A 501 17.83 1.65 20.31
N HIS A 502 17.17 2.72 19.86
CA HIS A 502 15.75 2.72 19.45
C HIS A 502 14.74 2.34 20.56
N GLY A 503 15.20 2.14 21.81
CA GLY A 503 14.36 1.76 22.95
C GLY A 503 13.91 0.30 22.97
N LEU A 504 14.53 -0.57 22.15
CA LEU A 504 14.24 -1.99 22.11
C LEU A 504 15.49 -2.83 21.84
N LYS A 505 15.46 -4.09 22.27
CA LYS A 505 16.45 -5.11 21.87
C LYS A 505 15.81 -6.09 20.89
N LEU A 506 16.45 -6.34 19.75
CA LEU A 506 16.03 -7.36 18.80
C LEU A 506 16.30 -8.79 19.31
N THR A 507 15.39 -9.71 19.00
CA THR A 507 15.51 -11.15 19.26
C THR A 507 16.51 -11.82 18.31
N ILE A 508 16.70 -11.24 17.11
CA ILE A 508 17.72 -11.61 16.13
C ILE A 508 18.57 -10.35 15.90
N GLU A 509 19.82 -10.37 16.35
CA GLU A 509 20.67 -9.16 16.35
C GLU A 509 21.05 -8.72 14.92
N ASP A 510 21.28 -9.66 14.00
CA ASP A 510 21.41 -9.40 12.56
C ASP A 510 20.08 -9.67 11.82
N TYR A 511 19.16 -8.72 11.93
CA TYR A 511 17.89 -8.69 11.18
C TYR A 511 17.89 -7.41 10.33
N PRO A 512 18.41 -7.45 9.08
CA PRO A 512 18.72 -6.24 8.33
C PRO A 512 17.54 -5.29 8.13
N PHE A 513 16.35 -5.81 7.79
CA PHE A 513 15.14 -5.00 7.69
C PHE A 513 14.79 -4.27 9.00
N ALA A 514 14.95 -4.92 10.15
CA ALA A 514 14.67 -4.30 11.44
C ALA A 514 15.72 -3.25 11.80
N ASN A 515 17.01 -3.56 11.62
CA ASN A 515 18.13 -2.65 11.90
C ASN A 515 18.04 -1.37 11.03
N ASP A 516 17.97 -1.52 9.71
CA ASP A 516 17.87 -0.38 8.78
C ASP A 516 16.54 0.39 8.97
N GLY A 517 15.46 -0.35 9.20
CA GLY A 517 14.12 0.20 9.43
C GLY A 517 14.03 1.06 10.70
N LEU A 518 14.68 0.67 11.79
CA LEU A 518 14.64 1.41 13.06
C LEU A 518 15.43 2.72 12.99
N ILE A 519 16.54 2.76 12.23
CA ILE A 519 17.27 4.00 11.93
C ILE A 519 16.37 5.00 11.17
N LEU A 520 15.63 4.52 10.16
CA LEU A 520 14.67 5.35 9.42
C LEU A 520 13.46 5.75 10.28
N TRP A 521 12.96 4.84 11.11
CA TRP A 521 11.85 5.10 12.04
C TRP A 521 12.17 6.23 13.01
N ASP A 522 13.35 6.20 13.65
CA ASP A 522 13.76 7.25 14.59
C ASP A 522 14.01 8.59 13.87
N ALA A 523 14.56 8.58 12.66
CA ALA A 523 14.71 9.79 11.85
C ALA A 523 13.35 10.43 11.49
N ILE A 524 12.35 9.62 11.10
CA ILE A 524 10.98 10.06 10.88
C ILE A 524 10.37 10.58 12.18
N LYS A 525 10.49 9.83 13.28
CA LYS A 525 9.94 10.18 14.59
C LYS A 525 10.50 11.49 15.13
N GLN A 526 11.80 11.72 15.00
CA GLN A 526 12.45 12.98 15.40
C GLN A 526 11.90 14.15 14.58
N TRP A 527 11.89 14.05 13.24
CA TRP A 527 11.32 15.08 12.37
C TRP A 527 9.85 15.39 12.70
N VAL A 528 9.02 14.36 12.89
CA VAL A 528 7.62 14.50 13.29
C VAL A 528 7.49 15.14 14.68
N THR A 529 8.36 14.79 15.63
CA THR A 529 8.39 15.38 16.98
C THR A 529 8.68 16.88 16.93
N ASP A 530 9.74 17.29 16.22
CA ASP A 530 10.09 18.70 16.08
C ASP A 530 9.02 19.50 15.34
N TYR A 531 8.43 18.91 14.29
CA TYR A 531 7.34 19.54 13.53
C TYR A 531 6.05 19.67 14.35
N VAL A 532 5.62 18.62 15.06
CA VAL A 532 4.40 18.66 15.89
C VAL A 532 4.57 19.64 17.03
N ASN A 533 5.68 19.60 17.78
CA ASN A 533 5.92 20.48 18.92
C ASN A 533 5.99 21.97 18.54
N HIS A 534 6.32 22.30 17.29
CA HIS A 534 6.26 23.67 16.79
C HIS A 534 4.82 24.24 16.70
N TYR A 535 3.83 23.41 16.33
CA TYR A 535 2.44 23.84 16.17
C TYR A 535 1.54 23.48 17.36
N TYR A 536 1.86 22.39 18.06
CA TYR A 536 1.10 21.84 19.18
C TYR A 536 2.02 21.60 20.40
N PRO A 537 2.59 22.65 21.03
CA PRO A 537 3.39 22.52 22.25
C PRO A 537 2.61 22.07 23.50
N ASP A 538 1.27 21.99 23.42
CA ASP A 538 0.42 21.53 24.51
C ASP A 538 -0.83 20.77 24.00
N ALA A 539 -1.40 19.94 24.87
CA ALA A 539 -2.57 19.12 24.59
C ALA A 539 -3.85 19.92 24.27
N SER A 540 -4.02 21.14 24.80
CA SER A 540 -5.23 21.94 24.56
C SER A 540 -5.32 22.42 23.11
N LEU A 541 -4.18 22.62 22.44
CA LEU A 541 -4.13 22.89 21.01
C LEU A 541 -4.52 21.66 20.17
N VAL A 542 -4.18 20.44 20.62
CA VAL A 542 -4.59 19.19 19.96
C VAL A 542 -6.09 18.92 20.15
N GLU A 543 -6.62 19.09 21.37
CA GLU A 543 -8.04 18.86 21.67
C GLU A 543 -8.97 19.95 21.08
N SER A 544 -8.50 21.19 20.90
CA SER A 544 -9.30 22.29 20.33
C SER A 544 -9.22 22.43 18.80
N ASP A 545 -8.32 21.71 18.13
CA ASP A 545 -8.21 21.70 16.68
C ASP A 545 -9.33 20.85 16.04
N HIS A 546 -10.44 21.51 15.71
CA HIS A 546 -11.61 20.87 15.14
C HIS A 546 -11.44 20.36 13.69
N GLU A 547 -10.35 20.69 12.99
CA GLU A 547 -10.01 20.05 11.70
C GLU A 547 -9.30 18.72 11.99
N LEU A 548 -8.27 18.76 12.83
CA LEU A 548 -7.52 17.59 13.27
C LEU A 548 -8.39 16.52 13.95
N GLN A 549 -9.28 16.93 14.86
CA GLN A 549 -10.20 16.02 15.55
C GLN A 549 -11.23 15.38 14.60
N LYS A 550 -11.70 16.12 13.58
CA LYS A 550 -12.60 15.57 12.54
C LYS A 550 -11.87 14.62 11.60
N TRP A 551 -10.65 14.97 11.20
CA TRP A 551 -9.77 14.15 10.36
C TRP A 551 -9.56 12.76 10.96
N TRP A 552 -9.09 12.68 12.21
CA TRP A 552 -8.84 11.40 12.88
C TRP A 552 -10.12 10.63 13.16
N THR A 553 -11.20 11.33 13.54
CA THR A 553 -12.51 10.70 13.73
C THR A 553 -13.05 10.12 12.42
N GLU A 554 -12.87 10.77 11.28
CA GLU A 554 -13.32 10.26 9.98
C GLU A 554 -12.45 9.08 9.49
N ILE A 555 -11.13 9.11 9.70
CA ILE A 555 -10.24 7.96 9.47
C ILE A 555 -10.75 6.74 10.24
N ARG A 556 -10.97 6.86 11.55
CA ARG A 556 -11.41 5.73 12.38
C ARG A 556 -12.84 5.28 12.06
N THR A 557 -13.79 6.21 11.95
CA THR A 557 -15.23 5.87 11.92
C THR A 557 -15.82 5.67 10.53
N VAL A 558 -15.17 6.18 9.48
CA VAL A 558 -15.60 6.01 8.09
C VAL A 558 -14.54 5.25 7.29
N GLY A 559 -13.31 5.76 7.25
CA GLY A 559 -12.21 5.22 6.45
C GLY A 559 -11.86 3.77 6.79
N HIS A 560 -11.77 3.47 8.09
CA HIS A 560 -11.61 2.14 8.68
C HIS A 560 -12.84 1.72 9.49
N GLY A 561 -14.04 2.18 9.09
CA GLY A 561 -15.27 2.13 9.88
C GLY A 561 -15.69 0.76 10.43
N ASP A 562 -15.24 -0.33 9.80
CA ASP A 562 -15.52 -1.70 10.25
C ASP A 562 -14.74 -2.07 11.54
N LYS A 563 -13.61 -1.41 11.81
CA LYS A 563 -12.77 -1.56 13.01
C LYS A 563 -12.83 -0.33 13.95
N LYS A 564 -13.80 0.57 13.77
CA LYS A 564 -13.86 1.87 14.49
C LYS A 564 -13.97 1.78 16.02
N ASP A 565 -14.45 0.64 16.53
CA ASP A 565 -14.77 0.39 17.94
C ASP A 565 -13.63 -0.35 18.67
N GLU A 566 -12.55 -0.68 17.97
CA GLU A 566 -11.38 -1.37 18.51
C GLU A 566 -10.66 -0.55 19.60
N PRO A 567 -10.17 -1.18 20.68
CA PRO A 567 -9.62 -0.47 21.84
C PRO A 567 -8.24 0.15 21.58
N TRP A 568 -7.51 -0.33 20.57
CA TRP A 568 -6.12 0.05 20.26
C TRP A 568 -5.96 1.35 19.46
N TRP A 569 -7.05 1.98 19.00
CA TRP A 569 -6.95 3.27 18.29
C TRP A 569 -6.41 4.39 19.21
N PRO A 570 -5.33 5.09 18.82
CA PRO A 570 -4.86 6.31 19.48
C PRO A 570 -5.98 7.33 19.75
N LYS A 571 -5.91 8.01 20.91
CA LYS A 571 -7.00 8.88 21.39
C LYS A 571 -7.00 10.25 20.72
N LEU A 572 -5.84 10.71 20.25
CA LEU A 572 -5.57 12.05 19.73
C LEU A 572 -5.96 13.17 20.70
N LYS A 573 -5.35 13.14 21.89
CA LYS A 573 -5.50 14.17 22.93
C LYS A 573 -4.21 14.94 23.23
N SER A 574 -3.04 14.36 22.96
CA SER A 574 -1.76 15.01 23.26
C SER A 574 -0.85 15.12 22.02
N PRO A 575 0.24 15.91 22.09
CA PRO A 575 1.25 15.94 21.04
C PRO A 575 1.86 14.56 20.79
N GLU A 576 2.02 13.72 21.82
CA GLU A 576 2.58 12.37 21.72
C GLU A 576 1.64 11.40 20.96
N ASP A 577 0.32 11.47 21.18
CA ASP A 577 -0.66 10.74 20.35
C ASP A 577 -0.47 11.12 18.87
N LEU A 578 -0.38 12.43 18.59
CA LEU A 578 -0.25 12.96 17.24
C LEU A 578 1.08 12.56 16.58
N ILE A 579 2.18 12.61 17.33
CA ILE A 579 3.51 12.15 16.88
C ILE A 579 3.47 10.66 16.55
N GLY A 580 2.87 9.82 17.40
CA GLY A 580 2.72 8.38 17.17
C GLY A 580 1.90 8.07 15.91
N ILE A 581 0.76 8.74 15.74
CA ILE A 581 -0.09 8.64 14.55
C ILE A 581 0.70 9.00 13.29
N LEU A 582 1.32 10.18 13.26
CA LEU A 582 1.99 10.70 12.07
C LEU A 582 3.26 9.93 11.70
N THR A 583 4.05 9.52 12.69
CA THR A 583 5.23 8.67 12.47
C THR A 583 4.81 7.35 11.81
N THR A 584 3.73 6.73 12.31
CA THR A 584 3.19 5.49 11.74
C THR A 584 2.71 5.67 10.30
N MET A 585 1.93 6.73 10.03
CA MET A 585 1.41 7.01 8.68
C MET A 585 2.53 7.29 7.66
N ILE A 586 3.55 8.06 8.07
CA ILE A 586 4.71 8.37 7.22
C ILE A 586 5.56 7.12 7.01
N TRP A 587 5.80 6.30 8.03
CA TRP A 587 6.51 5.02 7.92
C TRP A 587 5.81 4.05 6.96
N VAL A 588 4.49 3.87 7.07
CA VAL A 588 3.72 3.00 6.15
C VAL A 588 3.86 3.47 4.71
N ALA A 589 3.69 4.77 4.46
CA ALA A 589 3.78 5.37 3.13
C ALA A 589 5.22 5.50 2.57
N SER A 590 6.25 5.17 3.35
CA SER A 590 7.66 5.27 2.94
C SER A 590 8.44 3.97 3.21
N GLY A 591 8.95 3.78 4.43
CA GLY A 591 9.82 2.66 4.80
C GLY A 591 9.17 1.29 4.61
N HIS A 592 7.96 1.08 5.13
CA HIS A 592 7.22 -0.17 4.98
C HIS A 592 6.99 -0.50 3.50
N HIS A 593 6.32 0.39 2.76
CA HIS A 593 6.05 0.21 1.34
C HIS A 593 7.34 -0.03 0.55
N SER A 594 8.42 0.72 0.80
CA SER A 594 9.69 0.53 0.09
C SER A 594 10.28 -0.87 0.29
N ALA A 595 10.25 -1.39 1.52
CA ALA A 595 10.78 -2.71 1.87
C ALA A 595 10.01 -3.85 1.19
N VAL A 596 8.69 -3.74 1.03
CA VAL A 596 7.85 -4.79 0.40
C VAL A 596 7.68 -4.61 -1.11
N ASN A 597 7.82 -3.39 -1.64
CA ASN A 597 7.59 -3.10 -3.07
C ASN A 597 8.86 -3.22 -3.93
N PHE A 598 9.96 -2.54 -3.60
CA PHE A 598 11.03 -2.35 -4.60
C PHE A 598 11.84 -3.63 -4.90
N GLY A 599 12.01 -4.51 -3.91
CA GLY A 599 12.70 -5.79 -4.12
C GLY A 599 11.91 -6.84 -4.93
N GLN A 600 10.65 -6.56 -5.31
CA GLN A 600 9.79 -7.52 -6.03
C GLN A 600 10.48 -8.14 -7.23
N TYR A 601 11.06 -7.32 -8.12
CA TYR A 601 11.69 -7.86 -9.32
C TYR A 601 13.02 -8.56 -9.04
N ASP A 602 13.85 -8.01 -8.15
CA ASP A 602 15.17 -8.55 -7.82
C ASP A 602 15.11 -9.98 -7.27
N PHE A 603 14.09 -10.28 -6.45
CA PHE A 603 13.89 -11.61 -5.84
C PHE A 603 12.90 -12.50 -6.60
N ALA A 604 11.86 -11.94 -7.25
CA ALA A 604 10.79 -12.74 -7.87
C ALA A 604 10.80 -12.77 -9.41
N GLY A 605 11.62 -11.94 -10.07
CA GLY A 605 11.82 -12.00 -11.52
C GLY A 605 12.33 -13.38 -11.99
N TYR A 606 13.13 -14.06 -11.15
CA TYR A 606 13.44 -15.48 -11.33
C TYR A 606 12.45 -16.33 -10.52
N PHE A 607 11.32 -16.68 -11.14
CA PHE A 607 10.18 -17.30 -10.44
C PHE A 607 10.47 -18.57 -9.62
N PRO A 608 11.49 -19.42 -9.90
CA PRO A 608 11.82 -20.53 -9.00
C PRO A 608 12.25 -20.10 -7.58
N ASN A 609 12.70 -18.87 -7.37
CA ASN A 609 12.98 -18.31 -6.04
C ASN A 609 11.72 -17.82 -5.31
N ARG A 610 10.75 -17.25 -6.04
CA ARG A 610 9.48 -16.75 -5.49
C ARG A 610 8.31 -17.18 -6.40
N PRO A 611 7.94 -18.48 -6.39
CA PRO A 611 6.74 -18.92 -7.08
C PRO A 611 5.51 -18.22 -6.49
N THR A 612 4.54 -17.90 -7.32
CA THR A 612 3.24 -17.34 -6.91
C THR A 612 2.13 -18.40 -6.88
N ILE A 613 2.35 -19.51 -7.61
CA ILE A 613 1.46 -20.65 -7.80
C ILE A 613 2.23 -21.95 -7.59
N ALA A 614 1.64 -22.90 -6.85
CA ALA A 614 2.10 -24.29 -6.77
C ALA A 614 1.02 -25.25 -7.33
N LYS A 615 1.03 -25.48 -8.64
CA LYS A 615 0.13 -26.41 -9.37
C LYS A 615 0.83 -27.76 -9.60
N LYS A 616 0.07 -28.87 -9.54
CA LYS A 616 0.50 -30.19 -10.05
C LYS A 616 -0.04 -30.37 -11.47
N GLN A 617 0.83 -30.69 -12.43
CA GLN A 617 0.41 -30.96 -13.82
C GLN A 617 -0.46 -32.24 -13.88
N ASN A 618 -1.45 -32.25 -14.78
CA ASN A 618 -2.50 -33.28 -14.86
C ASN A 618 -1.96 -34.72 -14.83
N ALA A 619 -2.28 -35.48 -13.76
CA ALA A 619 -1.89 -36.88 -13.64
C ALA A 619 -2.85 -37.70 -12.76
N HIS A 620 -3.44 -38.77 -13.33
CA HIS A 620 -4.23 -39.80 -12.63
C HIS A 620 -3.40 -40.71 -11.70
N ARG A 621 -2.34 -40.18 -11.06
CA ARG A 621 -1.45 -40.94 -10.17
C ARG A 621 -1.16 -40.18 -8.88
N ARG A 622 -1.94 -40.58 -7.86
CA ARG A 622 -1.84 -40.39 -6.39
C ARG A 622 -1.60 -38.95 -5.87
N PRO A 623 -2.05 -38.62 -4.64
CA PRO A 623 -1.50 -37.46 -3.95
C PRO A 623 0.01 -37.65 -3.73
N ILE A 624 0.72 -36.54 -3.60
CA ILE A 624 1.91 -36.46 -2.74
C ILE A 624 1.36 -36.32 -1.33
#